data_AF-A0A8T4Y7X1-F1
#
_entry.id   AF-A0A8T4Y7X1-F1
#
_cell.length_a   1.000
_cell.length_b   1.000
_cell.length_c   1.000
_cell.angle_alpha   90.00
_cell.angle_beta   90.00
_cell.angle_gamma   90.00
#
_symmetry.space_group_name_H-M   'P 1'
#
loop_
_entity.id
_entity.type
_entity.pdbx_description
1 polymer ?
#
loop_
_entity_poly.entity_id
_entity_poly.type
_entity_poly.pdbx_seq_one_letter_code
_entity_poly.pdbx_strand_id
1 'polypeptide(L)'
;MKCGARLPEDEAARFCPVCGASLGAQQLHFERRFEMRRKPRKVLWAVTLRNRFLAVLLAFVLCLMITAAGAVSKVERQEADEIVEEFDKLEELLSVAGLQFIFGNNLMYCVIMFVPVLGPYYGSYVLYSTGRVLAAFGLASGYNPLELFFSLFFYPHAWLEYVSYSLALSESFWLIYAMIRHREYSLRNELSTAAKIMAICVVLLLLAAVAEMSLITSG
;
A
#
# COMPACT_ATOMS: atom_id res chain seq x y z
N MET A 1 -19.04 -38.62 37.23
CA MET A 1 -18.93 -40.06 36.91
C MET A 1 -19.12 -40.24 35.40
N LYS A 2 -18.18 -40.88 34.69
CA LYS A 2 -18.28 -41.15 33.26
C LYS A 2 -19.05 -42.46 33.07
N CYS A 3 -20.28 -42.41 32.59
CA CYS A 3 -21.04 -43.59 32.20
C CYS A 3 -20.58 -44.01 30.80
N GLY A 4 -20.01 -45.21 30.67
CA GLY A 4 -19.48 -45.77 29.41
C GLY A 4 -20.51 -46.58 28.60
N ALA A 5 -21.81 -46.37 28.81
CA ALA A 5 -22.86 -47.11 28.11
C ALA A 5 -23.04 -46.56 26.68
N ARG A 6 -23.06 -47.45 25.67
CA ARG A 6 -23.43 -47.10 24.29
C ARG A 6 -24.94 -46.88 24.22
N LEU A 7 -25.35 -45.76 23.64
CA LEU A 7 -26.76 -45.48 23.34
C LEU A 7 -27.16 -46.27 22.06
N PRO A 8 -28.36 -46.86 22.00
CA PRO A 8 -28.89 -47.43 20.76
C PRO A 8 -29.03 -46.33 19.69
N GLU A 9 -28.72 -46.66 18.43
CA GLU A 9 -28.57 -45.70 17.32
C GLU A 9 -29.92 -45.22 16.74
N ASP A 10 -31.01 -45.86 17.14
CA ASP A 10 -32.26 -45.91 16.39
C ASP A 10 -33.46 -45.25 17.07
N GLU A 11 -33.35 -44.77 18.32
CA GLU A 11 -34.41 -43.97 18.94
C GLU A 11 -33.86 -42.84 19.81
N ALA A 12 -34.53 -41.68 19.74
CA ALA A 12 -34.21 -40.46 20.47
C ALA A 12 -34.33 -40.65 22.00
N ALA A 13 -33.35 -41.32 22.60
CA ALA A 13 -33.28 -41.59 24.03
C ALA A 13 -33.18 -40.27 24.80
N ARG A 14 -34.26 -39.90 25.49
CA ARG A 14 -34.33 -38.66 26.29
C ARG A 14 -33.65 -38.79 27.65
N PHE A 15 -33.40 -40.03 28.10
CA PHE A 15 -32.86 -40.35 29.43
C PHE A 15 -31.78 -41.44 29.35
N CYS A 16 -30.77 -41.35 30.22
CA CYS A 16 -29.71 -42.35 30.35
C CYS A 16 -30.29 -43.65 30.94
N PRO A 17 -30.08 -44.83 30.32
CA PRO A 17 -30.63 -46.08 30.82
C PRO A 17 -29.98 -46.58 32.13
N VAL A 18 -28.81 -46.07 32.50
CA VAL A 18 -28.08 -46.50 33.71
C VAL A 18 -28.43 -45.67 34.94
N CYS A 19 -28.65 -44.35 34.79
CA CYS A 19 -28.88 -43.45 35.92
C CYS A 19 -30.12 -42.57 35.81
N GLY A 20 -30.90 -42.68 34.72
CA GLY A 20 -32.12 -41.91 34.51
C GLY A 20 -31.91 -40.42 34.23
N ALA A 21 -30.67 -39.94 34.12
CA ALA A 21 -30.39 -38.52 33.86
C ALA A 21 -30.89 -38.09 32.47
N SER A 22 -31.51 -36.91 32.37
CA SER A 22 -32.02 -36.36 31.09
C SER A 22 -30.87 -35.98 30.15
N LEU A 23 -30.83 -36.56 28.96
CA LEU A 23 -29.80 -36.31 27.94
C LEU A 23 -30.04 -35.02 27.14
N GLY A 24 -31.28 -34.54 27.13
CA GLY A 24 -31.70 -33.35 26.37
C GLY A 24 -30.96 -32.05 26.75
N ALA A 25 -30.49 -31.92 28.00
CA ALA A 25 -29.75 -30.73 28.44
C ALA A 25 -28.26 -30.76 28.02
N GLN A 26 -27.68 -31.95 27.86
CA GLN A 26 -26.24 -32.12 27.67
C GLN A 26 -25.84 -32.02 26.19
N GLN A 27 -26.67 -32.53 25.28
CA GLN A 27 -26.52 -32.33 23.83
C GLN A 27 -26.65 -30.86 23.43
N LEU A 28 -27.62 -30.13 24.00
CA LEU A 28 -27.83 -28.69 23.79
C LEU A 28 -26.65 -27.83 24.25
N HIS A 29 -25.88 -28.27 25.24
CA HIS A 29 -24.68 -27.57 25.70
C HIS A 29 -23.46 -27.85 24.83
N PHE A 30 -23.34 -29.06 24.27
CA PHE A 30 -22.25 -29.42 23.36
C PHE A 30 -22.41 -28.78 21.97
N GLU A 31 -23.62 -28.85 21.41
CA GLU A 31 -24.01 -28.17 20.17
C GLU A 31 -23.78 -26.65 20.28
N ARG A 32 -24.23 -26.00 21.37
CA ARG A 32 -23.97 -24.57 21.61
C ARG A 32 -22.48 -24.24 21.70
N ARG A 33 -21.67 -25.12 22.29
CA ARG A 33 -20.22 -24.90 22.42
C ARG A 33 -19.52 -25.04 21.06
N PHE A 34 -19.98 -25.93 20.20
CA PHE A 34 -19.49 -26.08 18.83
C PHE A 34 -19.98 -24.94 17.92
N GLU A 35 -21.23 -24.51 18.02
CA GLU A 35 -21.76 -23.33 17.31
C GLU A 35 -21.07 -22.03 17.75
N MET A 36 -20.73 -21.85 19.03
CA MET A 36 -19.93 -20.69 19.46
C MET A 36 -18.50 -20.72 18.92
N ARG A 37 -17.94 -21.90 18.63
CA ARG A 37 -16.65 -22.04 17.93
C ARG A 37 -16.77 -21.90 16.41
N ARG A 38 -17.94 -22.18 15.84
CA ARG A 38 -18.22 -22.16 14.39
C ARG A 38 -18.93 -20.92 13.88
N LYS A 39 -19.47 -20.04 14.72
CA LYS A 39 -19.81 -18.70 14.25
C LYS A 39 -18.49 -18.11 13.77
N PRO A 40 -18.30 -17.93 12.44
CA PRO A 40 -17.27 -17.00 12.05
C PRO A 40 -17.68 -15.73 12.77
N ARG A 41 -16.78 -15.11 13.52
CA ARG A 41 -16.98 -13.73 13.94
C ARG A 41 -17.25 -12.97 12.63
N LYS A 42 -18.51 -12.85 12.19
CA LYS A 42 -18.90 -12.16 10.95
C LYS A 42 -18.87 -10.64 11.15
N VAL A 43 -18.23 -10.18 12.23
CA VAL A 43 -17.94 -8.79 12.58
C VAL A 43 -16.43 -8.52 12.43
N LEU A 44 -15.69 -9.45 11.82
CA LEU A 44 -14.24 -9.40 11.67
C LEU A 44 -13.84 -8.53 10.48
N TRP A 45 -13.91 -7.21 10.66
CA TRP A 45 -13.06 -6.25 9.95
C TRP A 45 -12.78 -6.58 8.48
N ALA A 46 -13.85 -6.79 7.71
CA ALA A 46 -13.73 -6.85 6.26
C ALA A 46 -13.35 -5.44 5.83
N VAL A 47 -12.05 -5.21 5.64
CA VAL A 47 -11.63 -4.11 4.77
C VAL A 47 -12.27 -4.42 3.43
N THR A 48 -13.41 -3.79 3.17
CA THR A 48 -14.08 -3.96 1.91
C THR A 48 -13.16 -3.41 0.83
N LEU A 49 -13.21 -3.97 -0.38
CA LEU A 49 -12.44 -3.47 -1.51
C LEU A 49 -12.59 -1.95 -1.68
N ARG A 50 -13.78 -1.41 -1.35
CA ARG A 50 -14.07 0.02 -1.29
C ARG A 50 -13.14 0.79 -0.35
N ASN A 51 -12.88 0.29 0.86
CA ASN A 51 -12.01 0.97 1.82
C ASN A 51 -10.56 0.99 1.34
N ARG A 52 -10.07 -0.10 0.72
CA ARG A 52 -8.73 -0.11 0.12
C ARG A 52 -8.63 0.86 -1.04
N PHE A 53 -9.62 0.84 -1.94
CA PHE A 53 -9.66 1.77 -3.06
C PHE A 53 -9.69 3.23 -2.58
N LEU A 54 -10.48 3.53 -1.56
CA LEU A 54 -10.50 4.87 -0.95
C LEU A 54 -9.14 5.23 -0.33
N ALA A 55 -8.47 4.30 0.34
CA ALA A 55 -7.13 4.54 0.90
C ALA A 55 -6.10 4.85 -0.20
N VAL A 56 -6.13 4.12 -1.32
CA VAL A 56 -5.27 4.39 -2.49
C VAL A 56 -5.59 5.75 -3.10
N LEU A 57 -6.88 6.11 -3.25
CA LEU A 57 -7.28 7.42 -3.77
C LEU A 57 -6.83 8.56 -2.86
N LEU A 58 -6.98 8.40 -1.53
CA LEU A 58 -6.51 9.38 -0.56
C LEU A 58 -4.98 9.49 -0.57
N ALA A 59 -4.27 8.37 -0.68
CA ALA A 59 -2.81 8.36 -0.84
C ALA A 59 -2.39 9.06 -2.15
N PHE A 60 -3.12 8.85 -3.24
CA PHE A 60 -2.86 9.52 -4.52
C PHE A 60 -3.02 11.04 -4.42
N VAL A 61 -4.15 11.50 -3.86
CA VAL A 61 -4.34 12.93 -3.60
C VAL A 61 -3.25 13.48 -2.68
N LEU A 62 -2.87 12.73 -1.63
CA LEU A 62 -1.79 13.12 -0.73
C LEU A 62 -0.45 13.26 -1.47
N CYS A 63 -0.11 12.33 -2.36
CA CYS A 63 1.11 12.42 -3.17
C CYS A 63 1.13 13.71 -3.99
N LEU A 64 0.03 14.00 -4.70
CA LEU A 64 -0.09 15.22 -5.50
C LEU A 64 0.04 16.49 -4.64
N MET A 65 -0.60 16.51 -3.47
CA MET A 65 -0.55 17.66 -2.57
C MET A 65 0.86 17.90 -2.03
N ILE A 66 1.60 16.84 -1.69
CA ILE A 66 2.98 16.95 -1.20
C ILE A 66 3.91 17.48 -2.29
N THR A 67 3.81 16.95 -3.52
CA THR A 67 4.63 17.45 -4.64
C THR A 67 4.26 18.88 -5.01
N ALA A 68 2.96 19.21 -5.06
CA ALA A 68 2.51 20.58 -5.30
C ALA A 68 3.03 21.55 -4.21
N ALA A 69 3.04 21.12 -2.94
CA ALA A 69 3.60 21.91 -1.84
C ALA A 69 5.11 22.17 -2.03
N GLY A 70 5.86 21.17 -2.50
CA GLY A 70 7.27 21.34 -2.89
C GLY A 70 7.43 22.31 -4.07
N ALA A 71 6.56 22.22 -5.08
CA ALA A 71 6.61 23.07 -6.27
C ALA A 71 6.32 24.55 -5.99
N VAL A 72 5.45 24.85 -5.02
CA VAL A 72 5.18 26.24 -4.59
C VAL A 72 6.09 26.70 -3.44
N SER A 73 7.02 25.85 -2.99
CA SER A 73 7.96 26.23 -1.94
C SER A 73 8.91 27.31 -2.44
N LYS A 74 9.38 28.17 -1.53
CA LYS A 74 10.39 29.16 -1.87
C LYS A 74 11.74 28.45 -1.99
N VAL A 75 12.39 28.63 -3.13
CA VAL A 75 13.76 28.17 -3.40
C VAL A 75 14.59 29.40 -3.74
N GLU A 76 15.74 29.57 -3.08
CA GLU A 76 16.66 30.66 -3.37
C GLU A 76 17.47 30.36 -4.63
N ARG A 77 18.00 31.38 -5.33
CA ARG A 77 18.72 31.15 -6.60
C ARG A 77 19.91 30.21 -6.45
N GLN A 78 20.72 30.40 -5.41
CA GLN A 78 21.87 29.53 -5.15
C GLN A 78 21.43 28.08 -4.92
N GLU A 79 20.38 27.86 -4.13
CA GLU A 79 19.84 26.52 -3.88
C GLU A 79 19.20 25.91 -5.14
N ALA A 80 18.55 26.73 -5.97
CA ALA A 80 17.98 26.28 -7.23
C ALA A 80 19.08 25.82 -8.21
N ASP A 81 20.18 26.57 -8.30
CA ASP A 81 21.32 26.20 -9.14
C ASP A 81 21.94 24.86 -8.68
N GLU A 82 22.08 24.65 -7.37
CA GLU A 82 22.54 23.38 -6.79
C GLU A 82 21.57 22.21 -7.09
N ILE A 83 20.26 22.42 -6.93
CA ILE A 83 19.23 21.41 -7.21
C ILE A 83 19.21 21.04 -8.70
N VAL A 84 19.29 22.02 -9.60
CA VAL A 84 19.31 21.79 -11.05
C VAL A 84 20.58 21.05 -11.44
N GLU A 85 21.75 21.43 -10.91
CA GLU A 85 23.00 20.74 -11.20
C GLU A 85 22.99 19.28 -10.71
N GLU A 86 22.41 19.01 -9.53
CA GLU A 86 22.25 17.64 -9.03
C GLU A 86 21.27 16.83 -9.89
N PHE A 87 20.18 17.46 -10.33
CA PHE A 87 19.20 16.82 -11.20
C PHE A 87 19.77 16.53 -12.60
N ASP A 88 20.48 17.48 -13.22
CA ASP A 88 21.10 17.30 -14.54
C ASP A 88 22.13 16.17 -14.52
N LYS A 89 22.93 16.07 -13.44
CA LYS A 89 23.86 14.93 -13.25
C LYS A 89 23.11 13.61 -13.11
N LEU A 90 21.99 13.61 -12.38
CA LEU A 90 21.16 12.41 -12.24
C LEU A 90 20.56 12.02 -13.60
N GLU A 91 20.03 12.98 -14.36
CA GLU A 91 19.45 12.76 -15.69
C GLU A 91 20.49 12.28 -16.70
N GLU A 92 21.69 12.84 -16.68
CA GLU A 92 22.81 12.37 -17.51
C GLU A 92 23.16 10.92 -17.17
N LEU A 93 23.25 10.57 -15.87
CA LEU A 93 23.49 9.19 -15.45
C LEU A 93 22.34 8.26 -15.88
N LEU A 94 21.08 8.70 -15.77
CA LEU A 94 19.91 7.92 -16.17
C LEU A 94 19.84 7.72 -17.70
N SER A 95 20.13 8.76 -18.48
CA SER A 95 20.11 8.72 -19.95
C SER A 95 21.23 7.84 -20.53
N VAL A 96 22.41 7.84 -19.91
CA VAL A 96 23.54 6.98 -20.30
C VAL A 96 23.33 5.52 -19.85
N ALA A 97 22.72 5.32 -18.68
CA ALA A 97 22.66 4.01 -18.04
C ALA A 97 21.37 3.21 -18.33
N GLY A 98 20.38 3.83 -18.97
CA GLY A 98 19.25 3.18 -19.63
C GLY A 98 18.15 2.67 -18.69
N LEU A 99 17.23 1.87 -19.26
CA LEU A 99 15.99 1.38 -18.64
C LEU A 99 16.16 0.87 -17.19
N GLN A 100 17.27 0.17 -16.91
CA GLN A 100 17.52 -0.43 -15.60
C GLN A 100 17.67 0.61 -14.49
N PHE A 101 18.27 1.77 -14.78
CA PHE A 101 18.50 2.80 -13.76
C PHE A 101 17.23 3.58 -13.47
N ILE A 102 16.46 3.95 -14.50
CA ILE A 102 15.14 4.58 -14.36
C ILE A 102 14.22 3.70 -13.51
N PHE A 103 14.10 2.43 -13.91
CA PHE A 103 13.30 1.44 -13.19
C PHE A 103 13.82 1.23 -11.75
N GLY A 104 15.13 1.06 -11.59
CA GLY A 104 15.76 0.78 -10.30
C GLY A 104 15.58 1.92 -9.30
N ASN A 105 15.70 3.17 -9.75
CA ASN A 105 15.52 4.35 -8.91
C ASN A 105 14.09 4.44 -8.37
N ASN A 106 13.10 4.36 -9.27
CA ASN A 106 11.69 4.40 -8.87
C ASN A 106 11.28 3.19 -8.02
N LEU A 107 11.81 2.00 -8.34
CA LEU A 107 11.56 0.80 -7.54
C LEU A 107 12.13 0.94 -6.13
N MET A 108 13.34 1.49 -5.98
CA MET A 108 13.95 1.72 -4.67
C MET A 108 13.06 2.60 -3.79
N TYR A 109 12.59 3.75 -4.31
CA TYR A 109 11.68 4.62 -3.58
C TYR A 109 10.37 3.91 -3.23
N CYS A 110 9.77 3.20 -4.19
CA CYS A 110 8.55 2.45 -3.97
C CYS A 110 8.71 1.42 -2.85
N VAL A 111 9.80 0.64 -2.85
CA VAL A 111 10.07 -0.38 -1.82
C VAL A 111 10.19 0.25 -0.43
N ILE A 112 10.88 1.38 -0.30
CA ILE A 112 10.99 2.09 0.98
C ILE A 112 9.61 2.59 1.44
N MET A 113 8.77 3.07 0.52
CA MET A 113 7.41 3.55 0.83
C MET A 113 6.48 2.46 1.41
N PHE A 114 6.73 1.18 1.12
CA PHE A 114 5.99 0.07 1.75
C PHE A 114 6.34 -0.15 3.22
N VAL A 115 7.49 0.36 3.70
CA VAL A 115 7.90 0.16 5.10
C VAL A 115 6.95 0.93 6.02
N PRO A 116 6.34 0.29 7.04
CA PRO A 116 5.49 0.98 8.00
C PRO A 116 6.23 2.11 8.70
N VAL A 117 5.57 3.27 8.87
CA VAL A 117 6.10 4.50 9.49
C VAL A 117 7.20 5.19 8.67
N LEU A 118 8.26 4.47 8.32
CA LEU A 118 9.37 4.99 7.51
C LEU A 118 8.90 5.38 6.10
N GLY A 119 8.02 4.57 5.51
CA GLY A 119 7.54 4.76 4.15
C GLY A 119 6.78 6.07 3.94
N PRO A 120 5.76 6.40 4.75
CA PRO A 120 5.08 7.70 4.67
C PRO A 120 6.01 8.88 4.90
N TYR A 121 6.96 8.77 5.86
CA TYR A 121 7.93 9.83 6.11
C TYR A 121 8.87 10.05 4.92
N TYR A 122 9.53 8.99 4.46
CA TYR A 122 10.49 9.03 3.36
C TYR A 122 9.82 9.34 2.03
N GLY A 123 8.65 8.76 1.77
CA GLY A 123 7.88 9.03 0.56
C GLY A 123 7.43 10.49 0.49
N SER A 124 7.03 11.09 1.62
CA SER A 124 6.72 12.52 1.67
C SER A 124 7.95 13.37 1.35
N TYR A 125 9.12 13.00 1.87
CA TYR A 125 10.39 13.67 1.57
C TYR A 125 10.72 13.61 0.07
N VAL A 126 10.66 12.42 -0.55
CA VAL A 126 10.93 12.24 -1.98
C VAL A 126 9.97 13.07 -2.82
N LEU A 127 8.67 12.97 -2.58
CA LEU A 127 7.65 13.71 -3.32
C LEU A 127 7.79 15.23 -3.17
N TYR A 128 8.11 15.70 -1.96
CA TYR A 128 8.35 17.11 -1.70
C TYR A 128 9.61 17.59 -2.43
N SER A 129 10.69 16.80 -2.40
CA SER A 129 11.94 17.08 -3.11
C SER A 129 11.72 17.18 -4.62
N THR A 130 10.96 16.25 -5.22
CA THR A 130 10.55 16.34 -6.63
C THR A 130 9.80 17.64 -6.92
N GLY A 131 8.93 18.06 -6.00
CA GLY A 131 8.28 19.37 -6.09
C GLY A 131 9.29 20.52 -6.10
N ARG A 132 10.29 20.49 -5.21
CA ARG A 132 11.34 21.53 -5.16
C ARG A 132 12.18 21.58 -6.43
N VAL A 133 12.44 20.43 -7.07
CA VAL A 133 13.09 20.38 -8.39
C VAL A 133 12.28 21.18 -9.41
N LEU A 134 10.95 21.01 -9.44
CA LEU A 134 10.08 21.81 -10.31
C LEU A 134 10.09 23.31 -9.96
N ALA A 135 10.20 23.64 -8.66
CA ALA A 135 10.36 25.02 -8.22
C ALA A 135 11.67 25.64 -8.72
N ALA A 136 12.77 24.90 -8.64
CA ALA A 136 14.09 25.31 -9.12
C ALA A 136 14.10 25.51 -10.64
N PHE A 137 13.55 24.56 -11.41
CA PHE A 137 13.39 24.69 -12.86
C PHE A 137 12.50 25.87 -13.26
N GLY A 138 11.40 26.10 -12.54
CA GLY A 138 10.55 27.26 -12.76
C GLY A 138 11.29 28.58 -12.55
N LEU A 139 12.15 28.65 -11.51
CA LEU A 139 12.99 29.82 -11.25
C LEU A 139 14.05 30.03 -12.34
N ALA A 140 14.69 28.96 -12.81
CA ALA A 140 15.74 29.01 -13.84
C ALA A 140 15.17 29.36 -15.23
N SER A 141 14.02 28.78 -15.58
CA SER A 141 13.43 28.90 -16.92
C SER A 141 12.39 30.03 -17.04
N GLY A 142 11.98 30.61 -15.91
CA GLY A 142 10.93 31.66 -15.85
C GLY A 142 9.50 31.14 -15.98
N TYR A 143 9.29 29.82 -15.93
CA TYR A 143 7.96 29.20 -15.96
C TYR A 143 7.36 29.09 -14.55
N ASN A 144 6.02 29.01 -14.48
CA ASN A 144 5.33 28.75 -13.22
C ASN A 144 5.58 27.29 -12.79
N PRO A 145 6.11 27.04 -11.57
CA PRO A 145 6.36 25.67 -11.08
C PRO A 145 5.13 24.76 -11.06
N LEU A 146 3.93 25.31 -10.82
CA LEU A 146 2.69 24.52 -10.86
C LEU A 146 2.31 24.10 -12.28
N GLU A 147 2.58 24.95 -13.28
CA GLU A 147 2.36 24.59 -14.68
C GLU A 147 3.31 23.46 -15.10
N LEU A 148 4.58 23.55 -14.68
CA LEU A 148 5.55 22.46 -14.87
C LEU A 148 5.05 21.17 -14.19
N PHE A 149 4.60 21.24 -12.95
CA PHE A 149 4.01 20.09 -12.25
C PHE A 149 2.85 19.46 -13.01
N PHE A 150 1.88 20.26 -13.47
CA PHE A 150 0.74 19.73 -14.23
C PHE A 150 1.14 19.16 -15.59
N SER A 151 2.19 19.70 -16.22
CA SER A 151 2.70 19.18 -17.49
C SER A 151 3.23 17.76 -17.39
N LEU A 152 3.73 17.34 -16.21
CA LEU A 152 4.20 15.96 -15.98
C LEU A 152 3.10 14.92 -16.28
N PHE A 153 1.84 15.26 -16.04
CA PHE A 153 0.71 14.36 -16.26
C PHE A 153 0.31 14.20 -17.74
N PHE A 154 0.96 14.91 -18.67
CA PHE A 154 0.88 14.55 -20.09
C PHE A 154 1.71 13.31 -20.41
N TYR A 155 2.69 12.97 -19.57
CA TYR A 155 3.52 11.81 -19.78
C TYR A 155 2.96 10.57 -19.08
N PRO A 156 2.89 9.42 -19.77
CA PRO A 156 2.31 8.20 -19.19
C PRO A 156 3.13 7.62 -18.04
N HIS A 157 4.45 7.83 -18.01
CA HIS A 157 5.31 7.33 -16.92
C HIS A 157 4.95 7.98 -15.57
N ALA A 158 4.63 9.28 -15.55
CA ALA A 158 4.23 9.99 -14.34
C ALA A 158 2.97 9.37 -13.71
N TRP A 159 1.95 9.02 -14.50
CA TRP A 159 0.76 8.35 -13.98
C TRP A 159 1.09 7.02 -13.32
N LEU A 160 1.95 6.22 -13.95
CA LEU A 160 2.33 4.89 -13.45
C LEU A 160 3.14 4.99 -12.15
N GLU A 161 4.03 5.97 -12.04
CA GLU A 161 4.79 6.25 -10.81
C GLU A 161 3.88 6.68 -9.66
N TYR A 162 3.05 7.71 -9.87
CA TYR A 162 2.16 8.21 -8.82
C TYR A 162 1.18 7.14 -8.35
N VAL A 163 0.63 6.32 -9.26
CA VAL A 163 -0.22 5.18 -8.88
C VAL A 163 0.57 4.17 -8.04
N SER A 164 1.81 3.85 -8.44
CA SER A 164 2.68 2.91 -7.70
C SER A 164 3.02 3.40 -6.30
N TYR A 165 3.37 4.68 -6.15
CA TYR A 165 3.65 5.30 -4.85
C TYR A 165 2.41 5.38 -3.96
N SER A 166 1.25 5.66 -4.55
CA SER A 166 -0.04 5.69 -3.82
C SER A 166 -0.44 4.31 -3.30
N LEU A 167 -0.22 3.26 -4.09
CA LEU A 167 -0.40 1.87 -3.67
C LEU A 167 0.55 1.53 -2.51
N ALA A 168 1.84 1.87 -2.63
CA ALA A 168 2.85 1.62 -1.61
C ALA A 168 2.51 2.32 -0.27
N LEU A 169 2.16 3.61 -0.32
CA LEU A 169 1.76 4.37 0.86
C LEU A 169 0.48 3.83 1.49
N SER A 170 -0.54 3.51 0.69
CA SER A 170 -1.77 2.88 1.17
C SER A 170 -1.48 1.58 1.92
N GLU A 171 -0.66 0.68 1.36
CA GLU A 171 -0.31 -0.58 2.03
C GLU A 171 0.53 -0.34 3.29
N SER A 172 1.42 0.66 3.30
CA SER A 172 2.12 1.06 4.53
C SER A 172 1.14 1.47 5.64
N PHE A 173 0.10 2.24 5.31
CA PHE A 173 -0.96 2.58 6.29
C PHE A 173 -1.74 1.35 6.78
N TRP A 174 -2.08 0.39 5.90
CA TRP A 174 -2.75 -0.85 6.31
C TRP A 174 -1.88 -1.71 7.21
N LEU A 175 -0.57 -1.78 6.93
CA LEU A 175 0.40 -2.48 7.78
C LEU A 175 0.51 -1.81 9.16
N ILE A 176 0.64 -0.48 9.22
CA ILE A 176 0.63 0.29 10.49
C ILE A 176 -0.66 -0.01 11.27
N TYR A 177 -1.82 0.05 10.60
CA TYR A 177 -3.09 -0.23 11.23
C TYR A 177 -3.15 -1.65 11.82
N ALA A 178 -2.69 -2.65 11.08
CA ALA A 178 -2.66 -4.03 11.54
C ALA A 178 -1.68 -4.25 12.69
N MET A 179 -0.57 -3.50 12.74
CA MET A 179 0.39 -3.53 13.86
C MET A 179 -0.25 -3.00 15.14
N ILE A 180 -0.94 -1.85 15.06
CA ILE A 180 -1.62 -1.21 16.21
C ILE A 180 -2.75 -2.09 16.76
N ARG A 181 -3.43 -2.85 15.91
CA ARG A 181 -4.50 -3.77 16.35
C ARG A 181 -4.00 -5.08 16.97
N HIS A 182 -2.68 -5.27 17.11
CA HIS A 182 -2.02 -6.39 17.80
C HIS A 182 -2.60 -7.77 17.47
N ARG A 183 -2.87 -8.02 16.18
CA ARG A 183 -3.43 -9.29 15.73
C ARG A 183 -2.53 -9.93 14.69
N GLU A 184 -1.72 -10.90 15.12
CA GLU A 184 -0.74 -11.58 14.28
C GLU A 184 -1.35 -12.18 13.00
N TYR A 185 -2.53 -12.79 13.11
CA TYR A 185 -3.25 -13.32 11.94
C TYR A 185 -3.60 -12.21 10.91
N SER A 186 -3.94 -11.02 11.39
CA SER A 186 -4.22 -9.86 10.54
C SER A 186 -2.93 -9.40 9.84
N LEU A 187 -1.82 -9.31 10.58
CA LEU A 187 -0.53 -8.87 10.05
C LEU A 187 -0.02 -9.77 8.92
N ARG A 188 -0.09 -11.10 9.07
CA ARG A 188 0.36 -12.02 8.03
C ARG A 188 -0.46 -11.89 6.75
N ASN A 189 -1.77 -11.69 6.87
CA ASN A 189 -2.65 -11.49 5.73
C ASN A 189 -2.36 -10.16 5.03
N GLU A 190 -2.18 -9.08 5.80
CA GLU A 190 -1.81 -7.76 5.29
C GLU A 190 -0.46 -7.77 4.60
N LEU A 191 0.54 -8.47 5.16
CA LEU A 191 1.85 -8.63 4.53
C LEU A 191 1.78 -9.40 3.20
N SER A 192 0.93 -10.44 3.13
CA SER A 192 0.69 -11.16 1.89
C SER A 192 0.01 -10.28 0.83
N THR A 193 -0.92 -9.41 1.24
CA THR A 193 -1.53 -8.43 0.34
C THR A 193 -0.50 -7.40 -0.13
N ALA A 194 0.29 -6.82 0.79
CA ALA A 194 1.35 -5.88 0.46
C ALA A 194 2.35 -6.47 -0.54
N ALA A 195 2.72 -7.74 -0.41
CA ALA A 195 3.60 -8.43 -1.37
C ALA A 195 2.96 -8.57 -2.77
N LYS A 196 1.64 -8.81 -2.85
CA LYS A 196 0.93 -8.83 -4.14
C LYS A 196 0.86 -7.44 -4.77
N ILE A 197 0.60 -6.42 -3.97
CA ILE A 197 0.59 -5.03 -4.44
C ILE A 197 1.99 -4.59 -4.87
N MET A 198 3.04 -4.99 -4.15
CA MET A 198 4.43 -4.77 -4.55
C MET A 198 4.71 -5.36 -5.94
N ALA A 199 4.26 -6.59 -6.22
CA ALA A 199 4.42 -7.18 -7.54
C ALA A 199 3.70 -6.39 -8.63
N ILE A 200 2.53 -5.81 -8.33
CA ILE A 200 1.83 -4.89 -9.24
C ILE A 200 2.65 -3.61 -9.46
N CYS A 201 3.16 -2.99 -8.40
CA CYS A 201 4.01 -1.79 -8.50
C CYS A 201 5.26 -2.04 -9.33
N VAL A 202 5.91 -3.21 -9.18
CA VAL A 202 7.06 -3.61 -10.01
C VAL A 202 6.69 -3.59 -11.50
N VAL A 203 5.54 -4.15 -11.89
CA VAL A 203 5.10 -4.14 -13.29
C VAL A 203 4.78 -2.73 -13.76
N LEU A 204 4.06 -1.93 -12.95
CA LEU A 204 3.72 -0.56 -13.29
C LEU A 204 4.96 0.32 -13.49
N LEU A 205 5.94 0.22 -12.60
CA LEU A 205 7.20 0.98 -12.68
C LEU A 205 8.08 0.52 -13.84
N LEU A 206 8.06 -0.77 -14.19
CA LEU A 206 8.76 -1.23 -15.38
C LEU A 206 8.14 -0.63 -16.65
N LEU A 207 6.80 -0.60 -16.73
CA LEU A 207 6.09 0.06 -17.83
C LEU A 207 6.36 1.57 -17.86
N ALA A 208 6.47 2.22 -16.69
CA ALA A 208 6.83 3.62 -16.58
C ALA A 208 8.21 3.89 -17.18
N ALA A 209 9.21 3.10 -16.76
CA ALA A 209 10.58 3.22 -17.25
C ALA A 209 10.67 2.95 -18.77
N VAL A 210 9.91 1.99 -19.31
CA VAL A 210 9.84 1.75 -20.76
C VAL A 210 9.25 2.95 -21.49
N ALA A 211 8.16 3.53 -20.96
CA ALA A 211 7.52 4.68 -21.56
C ALA A 211 8.44 5.92 -21.53
N GLU A 212 9.13 6.16 -20.42
CA GLU A 212 10.11 7.24 -20.27
C GLU A 212 11.29 7.07 -21.23
N MET A 213 11.90 5.88 -21.26
CA MET A 213 13.02 5.60 -22.18
C MET A 213 12.62 5.77 -23.65
N SER A 214 11.39 5.39 -24.00
CA SER A 214 10.89 5.55 -25.36
C SER A 214 10.78 7.03 -25.75
N LEU A 215 10.39 7.90 -24.82
CA LEU A 215 10.31 9.35 -25.05
C LEU A 215 11.70 9.94 -25.24
N ILE A 216 12.65 9.59 -24.36
CA ILE A 216 14.05 10.05 -24.44
C ILE A 216 14.72 9.60 -25.75
N THR A 217 14.45 8.37 -26.22
CA THR A 217 15.08 7.85 -27.45
C THR A 217 14.42 8.38 -28.73
N SER A 218 13.17 8.82 -28.66
CA SER A 218 12.40 9.30 -29.82
C SER A 218 12.43 10.81 -30.04
N GLY A 219 12.88 11.57 -29.05
CA GLY A 219 13.15 13.01 -29.13
C GLY A 219 14.57 13.30 -29.59
#